data_AF-A0A4Q5WBA7-F1
#
_entry.id   AF-A0A4Q5WBA7-F1
#
_cell.length_a   1.000
_cell.length_b   1.000
_cell.length_c   1.000
_cell.angle_alpha   90.00
_cell.angle_beta   90.00
_cell.angle_gamma   90.00
#
_symmetry.space_group_name_H-M   'P 1'
#
loop_
_entity.id
_entity.type
_entity.pdbx_description
1 polymer ?
#
loop_
_entity_poly.entity_id
_entity_poly.type
_entity_poly.pdbx_seq_one_letter_code
_entity_poly.pdbx_strand_id
1 'polypeptide(L)'
;MNRDAAATRGPVRNLVAQPGDEIVTIRYWKIKKGAYPQFLEASQTGIWPFFEKIGARIVGMWEVIPAPDGKEASPDYDEVYLTTRYASVEHWTATRDAAAMGGDGPDYAALQAALAVRQSLTIETKVTFLKGATGPLGPVFMPGTGEKFTPAP
;
A
#
# COMPACT_ATOMS: atom_id res chain seq x y z
N MET A 1 11.69 9.32 5.53
CA MET A 1 10.67 10.13 4.81
C MET A 1 11.15 11.56 4.79
N ASN A 2 11.26 12.16 3.60
CA ASN A 2 11.68 13.54 3.47
C ASN A 2 10.54 14.44 3.99
N ARG A 3 10.72 15.03 5.17
CA ARG A 3 9.67 15.79 5.89
C ARG A 3 9.37 17.15 5.23
N ASP A 4 10.20 17.58 4.29
CA ASP A 4 10.13 18.91 3.67
C ASP A 4 9.19 18.99 2.45
N ALA A 5 8.57 17.88 2.03
CA ALA A 5 7.69 17.87 0.85
C ALA A 5 6.27 18.40 1.10
N ALA A 6 5.86 18.59 2.36
CA ALA A 6 4.49 18.96 2.72
C ALA A 6 4.10 20.39 2.32
N ALA A 7 5.06 21.33 2.23
CA ALA A 7 4.78 22.73 1.92
C ALA A 7 4.43 23.01 0.44
N THR A 8 4.39 21.99 -0.42
CA THR A 8 4.23 22.12 -1.88
C THR A 8 3.13 21.24 -2.48
N ARG A 9 2.30 20.59 -1.66
CA ARG A 9 1.31 19.61 -2.13
C ARG A 9 -0.12 20.15 -2.00
N GLY A 10 -0.99 19.64 -2.88
CA GLY A 10 -2.33 20.16 -3.13
C GLY A 10 -3.11 19.21 -4.05
N PRO A 11 -4.21 19.63 -4.69
CA PRO A 11 -4.98 18.77 -5.58
C PRO A 11 -4.10 18.21 -6.71
N VAL A 12 -4.41 16.99 -7.15
CA VAL A 12 -3.67 16.28 -8.21
C VAL A 12 -4.63 15.91 -9.34
N ARG A 13 -4.18 16.17 -10.57
CA ARG A 13 -4.75 15.58 -11.78
C ARG A 13 -3.85 14.45 -12.24
N ASN A 14 -4.45 13.31 -12.62
CA ASN A 14 -3.70 12.18 -13.16
C ASN A 14 -3.68 12.23 -14.70
N LEU A 15 -2.63 11.63 -15.27
CA LEU A 15 -2.53 11.32 -16.70
C LEU A 15 -3.49 10.17 -17.08
N VAL A 16 -3.57 9.86 -18.37
CA VAL A 16 -4.30 8.67 -18.84
C VAL A 16 -3.58 7.37 -18.42
N ALA A 17 -4.34 6.27 -18.42
CA ALA A 17 -3.81 4.94 -18.13
C ALA A 17 -2.63 4.58 -19.05
N GLN A 18 -1.52 4.19 -18.45
CA GLN A 18 -0.32 3.77 -19.16
C GLN A 18 -0.27 2.23 -19.29
N PRO A 19 0.19 1.69 -20.43
CA PRO A 19 0.50 0.26 -20.53
C PRO A 19 1.68 -0.09 -19.61
N GLY A 20 1.74 -1.33 -19.14
CA GLY A 20 2.81 -1.79 -18.28
C GLY A 20 2.82 -3.32 -18.12
N ASP A 21 3.94 -3.84 -17.64
CA ASP A 21 4.08 -5.24 -17.28
C ASP A 21 3.55 -5.45 -15.86
N GLU A 22 2.33 -5.96 -15.74
CA GLU A 22 1.70 -6.19 -14.44
C GLU A 22 2.61 -7.01 -13.50
N ILE A 23 2.72 -6.56 -12.26
CA ILE A 23 3.44 -7.25 -11.20
C ILE A 23 2.51 -7.54 -10.02
N VAL A 24 2.85 -8.61 -9.29
CA VAL A 24 2.27 -8.89 -7.98
C VAL A 24 3.36 -8.73 -6.93
N THR A 25 3.08 -8.00 -5.87
CA THR A 25 3.95 -7.96 -4.69
C THR A 25 3.37 -8.82 -3.60
N ILE A 26 4.19 -9.70 -3.05
CA ILE A 26 3.94 -10.32 -1.75
C ILE A 26 4.76 -9.55 -0.72
N ARG A 27 4.07 -9.00 0.27
CA ARG A 27 4.71 -8.36 1.41
C ARG A 27 4.48 -9.21 2.65
N TYR A 28 5.58 -9.56 3.28
CA TYR A 28 5.64 -10.29 4.54
C TYR A 28 5.91 -9.32 5.69
N TRP A 29 5.30 -9.57 6.84
CA TRP A 29 5.66 -8.94 8.10
C TRP A 29 5.81 -9.96 9.21
N LYS A 30 6.70 -9.64 10.15
CA LYS A 30 6.54 -9.99 11.56
C LYS A 30 5.94 -8.79 12.27
N ILE A 31 4.89 -9.01 13.04
CA ILE A 31 4.23 -7.98 13.85
C ILE A 31 4.18 -8.40 15.32
N LYS A 32 3.93 -7.45 16.22
CA LYS A 32 3.69 -7.74 17.64
C LYS A 32 2.64 -8.84 17.80
N LYS A 33 2.86 -9.77 18.73
CA LYS A 33 1.95 -10.88 19.02
C LYS A 33 0.53 -10.38 19.35
N GLY A 34 -0.49 -11.01 18.77
CA GLY A 34 -1.90 -10.68 18.94
C GLY A 34 -2.35 -9.41 18.22
N ALA A 35 -1.47 -8.76 17.43
CA ALA A 35 -1.76 -7.45 16.84
C ALA A 35 -2.45 -7.55 15.47
N TYR A 36 -2.63 -8.74 14.91
CA TYR A 36 -3.21 -8.93 13.58
C TYR A 36 -4.57 -8.21 13.37
N PRO A 37 -5.55 -8.27 14.29
CA PRO A 37 -6.83 -7.58 14.09
C PRO A 37 -6.67 -6.05 13.93
N GLN A 38 -5.84 -5.42 14.77
CA GLN A 38 -5.56 -3.99 14.67
C GLN A 38 -4.79 -3.64 13.39
N PHE A 39 -3.85 -4.51 13.00
CA PHE A 39 -3.05 -4.34 11.78
C PHE A 39 -3.91 -4.44 10.52
N LEU A 40 -4.87 -5.37 10.51
CA LEU A 40 -5.84 -5.56 9.43
C LEU A 40 -6.81 -4.37 9.34
N GLU A 41 -7.39 -3.96 10.47
CA GLU A 41 -8.34 -2.84 10.53
C GLU A 41 -7.73 -1.55 9.98
N ALA A 42 -6.51 -1.19 10.44
CA ALA A 42 -5.79 -0.03 9.92
C ALA A 42 -5.52 -0.15 8.41
N SER A 43 -5.25 -1.36 7.92
CA SER A 43 -5.03 -1.61 6.50
C SER A 43 -6.30 -1.40 5.67
N GLN A 44 -7.41 -1.99 6.10
CA GLN A 44 -8.71 -1.95 5.43
C GLN A 44 -9.31 -0.56 5.38
N THR A 45 -9.24 0.18 6.48
CA THR A 45 -9.95 1.46 6.62
C THR A 45 -9.15 2.66 6.14
N GLY A 46 -7.82 2.67 6.36
CA GLY A 46 -7.00 3.84 6.05
C GLY A 46 -6.05 3.67 4.87
N ILE A 47 -5.61 2.45 4.55
CA ILE A 47 -4.54 2.25 3.55
C ILE A 47 -5.09 1.80 2.21
N TRP A 48 -5.88 0.71 2.20
CA TRP A 48 -6.38 0.12 0.96
C TRP A 48 -7.20 1.11 0.13
N PRO A 49 -8.12 1.92 0.70
CA PRO A 49 -8.90 2.86 -0.09
C PRO A 49 -8.03 3.84 -0.87
N PHE A 50 -6.96 4.36 -0.25
CA PHE A 50 -6.05 5.27 -0.93
C PHE A 50 -5.25 4.56 -2.04
N PHE A 51 -4.70 3.38 -1.76
CA PHE A 51 -3.91 2.63 -2.73
C PHE A 51 -4.74 2.16 -3.93
N GLU A 52 -6.00 1.78 -3.70
CA GLU A 52 -6.91 1.38 -4.77
C GLU A 52 -7.40 2.56 -5.60
N LYS A 53 -7.62 3.71 -4.96
CA LYS A 53 -7.88 5.01 -5.63
C LYS A 53 -6.76 5.38 -6.60
N ILE A 54 -5.50 5.21 -6.22
CA ILE A 54 -4.34 5.48 -7.10
C ILE A 54 -4.02 4.31 -8.05
N GLY A 55 -4.87 3.29 -8.10
CA GLY A 55 -4.89 2.27 -9.15
C GLY A 55 -4.23 0.93 -8.81
N ALA A 56 -3.69 0.75 -7.59
CA ALA A 56 -3.27 -0.57 -7.12
C ALA A 56 -4.50 -1.48 -6.89
N ARG A 57 -4.30 -2.79 -6.77
CA ARG A 57 -5.39 -3.72 -6.41
C ARG A 57 -4.95 -4.62 -5.27
N ILE A 58 -5.64 -4.51 -4.13
CA ILE A 58 -5.38 -5.39 -3.00
C ILE A 58 -6.04 -6.74 -3.29
N VAL A 59 -5.28 -7.82 -3.16
CA VAL A 59 -5.82 -9.18 -3.31
C VAL A 59 -6.31 -9.69 -1.95
N GLY A 60 -5.52 -9.45 -0.91
CA GLY A 60 -5.88 -9.84 0.44
C GLY A 60 -4.71 -9.79 1.40
N MET A 61 -5.03 -9.92 2.68
CA MET A 61 -4.09 -10.03 3.79
C MET A 61 -4.47 -11.24 4.64
N TRP A 62 -3.46 -12.00 5.08
CA TRP A 62 -3.65 -13.21 5.87
C TRP A 62 -2.64 -13.27 7.01
N GLU A 63 -3.10 -13.70 8.17
CA GLU A 63 -2.25 -14.17 9.26
C GLU A 63 -1.82 -15.61 9.00
N VAL A 64 -0.57 -15.93 9.31
CA VAL A 64 -0.06 -17.30 9.23
C VAL A 64 -0.47 -18.05 10.49
N ILE A 65 -1.36 -19.03 10.32
CA ILE A 65 -1.73 -19.98 11.36
C ILE A 65 -1.12 -21.33 10.96
N PRO A 66 -0.19 -21.90 11.75
CA PRO A 66 0.38 -23.20 11.45
C PRO A 66 -0.67 -24.31 11.38
N ALA A 67 -0.41 -25.30 10.53
CA ALA A 67 -1.14 -26.56 10.56
C ALA A 67 -0.89 -27.29 11.90
N PRO A 68 -1.80 -28.17 12.35
CA PRO A 68 -1.65 -28.91 13.61
C PRO A 68 -0.35 -29.73 13.75
N ASP A 69 0.21 -30.18 12.62
CA ASP A 69 1.45 -30.95 12.50
C ASP A 69 2.62 -30.12 11.92
N GLY A 70 2.40 -28.82 11.71
CA GLY A 70 3.38 -27.90 11.15
C GLY A 70 4.38 -27.35 12.17
N LYS A 71 5.26 -26.48 11.69
CA LYS A 71 6.15 -25.71 12.57
C LYS A 71 5.31 -24.80 13.46
N GLU A 72 5.53 -24.87 14.77
CA GLU A 72 4.82 -24.02 15.74
C GLU A 72 4.96 -22.52 15.41
N ALA A 73 3.89 -21.78 15.68
CA ALA A 73 3.89 -20.34 15.57
C ALA A 73 4.84 -19.75 16.61
N SER A 74 5.49 -18.65 16.26
CA SER A 74 6.30 -17.93 17.23
C SER A 74 5.44 -17.47 18.42
N PRO A 75 5.92 -17.64 19.67
CA PRO A 75 5.28 -17.04 20.83
C PRO A 75 5.47 -15.51 20.88
N ASP A 76 6.44 -14.97 20.14
CA ASP A 76 6.87 -13.57 20.26
C ASP A 76 6.24 -12.64 19.21
N TYR A 77 5.75 -13.19 18.10
CA TYR A 77 5.22 -12.41 16.97
C TYR A 77 4.14 -13.16 16.19
N ASP A 78 3.34 -12.40 15.46
CA ASP A 78 2.49 -12.94 14.38
C ASP A 78 3.15 -12.69 13.04
N GLU A 79 2.87 -13.57 12.08
CA GLU A 79 3.36 -13.47 10.71
C GLU A 79 2.21 -13.15 9.77
N VAL A 80 2.44 -12.20 8.86
CA VAL A 80 1.37 -11.67 7.99
C VAL A 80 1.85 -11.60 6.55
N TYR A 81 1.00 -12.01 5.62
CA TYR A 81 1.18 -11.81 4.18
C TYR A 81 0.13 -10.85 3.62
N LEU A 82 0.56 -9.91 2.77
CA LEU A 82 -0.30 -9.09 1.91
C LEU A 82 0.08 -9.33 0.46
N THR A 83 -0.92 -9.50 -0.39
CA THR A 83 -0.75 -9.52 -1.83
C THR A 83 -1.38 -8.29 -2.46
N THR A 84 -0.61 -7.60 -3.32
CA THR A 84 -1.06 -6.40 -4.03
C THR A 84 -0.57 -6.42 -5.47
N ARG A 85 -1.45 -6.09 -6.42
CA ARG A 85 -1.14 -6.00 -7.84
C ARG A 85 -0.87 -4.54 -8.22
N TYR A 86 0.15 -4.33 -9.06
CA TYR A 86 0.49 -3.04 -9.65
C TYR A 86 0.65 -3.19 -11.17
N ALA A 87 0.28 -2.16 -11.92
CA ALA A 87 0.34 -2.19 -13.39
C ALA A 87 1.77 -2.31 -13.93
N SER A 88 2.77 -1.94 -13.12
CA SER A 88 4.19 -2.13 -13.40
C SER A 88 5.04 -1.89 -12.15
N VAL A 89 6.36 -2.12 -12.26
CA VAL A 89 7.33 -1.75 -11.21
C VAL A 89 7.39 -0.23 -11.03
N GLU A 90 7.24 0.54 -12.10
CA GLU A 90 7.19 2.01 -12.07
C GLU A 90 5.98 2.49 -11.28
N HIS A 91 4.82 1.86 -11.48
CA HIS A 91 3.64 2.14 -10.68
C HIS A 91 3.91 1.86 -9.19
N TRP A 92 4.43 0.68 -8.84
CA TRP A 92 4.79 0.36 -7.45
C TRP A 92 5.75 1.39 -6.85
N THR A 93 6.75 1.81 -7.62
CA THR A 93 7.76 2.80 -7.21
C THR A 93 7.13 4.16 -6.96
N ALA A 94 6.25 4.62 -7.87
CA ALA A 94 5.55 5.90 -7.75
C ALA A 94 4.70 5.98 -6.47
N THR A 95 4.09 4.87 -6.03
CA THR A 95 3.29 4.86 -4.80
C THR A 95 4.12 5.09 -3.51
N ARG A 96 5.45 5.13 -3.58
CA ARG A 96 6.29 5.57 -2.45
C ARG A 96 6.16 7.06 -2.18
N ASP A 97 5.68 7.82 -3.15
CA ASP A 97 5.23 9.19 -3.00
C ASP A 97 3.72 9.32 -3.22
N ALA A 98 2.95 8.72 -2.32
CA ALA A 98 1.49 8.59 -2.43
C ALA A 98 0.77 9.93 -2.66
N ALA A 99 1.20 11.02 -2.01
CA ALA A 99 0.56 12.33 -2.19
C ALA A 99 0.77 12.91 -3.61
N ALA A 100 1.90 12.63 -4.26
CA ALA A 100 2.11 13.04 -5.65
C ALA A 100 1.17 12.30 -6.63
N MET A 101 0.63 11.15 -6.24
CA MET A 101 -0.31 10.37 -7.04
C MET A 101 -1.78 10.66 -6.72
N GLY A 102 -2.11 10.88 -5.45
CA GLY A 102 -3.51 10.95 -4.98
C GLY A 102 -3.89 12.25 -4.26
N GLY A 103 -2.98 13.22 -4.18
CA GLY A 103 -3.14 14.44 -3.39
C GLY A 103 -2.91 14.21 -1.89
N ASP A 104 -2.98 15.30 -1.13
CA ASP A 104 -2.71 15.37 0.31
C ASP A 104 -3.94 15.71 1.17
N GLY A 105 -5.14 15.52 0.63
CA GLY A 105 -6.41 15.75 1.30
C GLY A 105 -6.77 14.72 2.40
N PRO A 106 -8.05 14.67 2.83
CA PRO A 106 -8.49 13.81 3.94
C PRO A 106 -8.13 12.33 3.80
N ASP A 107 -8.25 11.76 2.60
CA ASP A 107 -7.85 10.37 2.33
C ASP A 107 -6.35 10.13 2.61
N TYR A 108 -5.51 11.12 2.30
CA TYR A 108 -4.07 11.04 2.56
C TYR A 108 -3.79 11.16 4.07
N ALA A 109 -4.52 12.01 4.78
CA ALA A 109 -4.41 12.09 6.24
C ALA A 109 -4.80 10.76 6.91
N ALA A 110 -5.88 10.12 6.45
CA ALA A 110 -6.29 8.79 6.90
C ALA A 110 -5.22 7.72 6.59
N LEU A 111 -4.63 7.77 5.38
CA LEU A 111 -3.51 6.91 5.00
C LEU A 111 -2.32 7.08 5.96
N GLN A 112 -1.91 8.32 6.26
CA GLN A 112 -0.78 8.58 7.14
C GLN A 112 -1.03 8.06 8.56
N ALA A 113 -2.23 8.30 9.11
CA ALA A 113 -2.61 7.80 10.43
C ALA A 113 -2.56 6.26 10.49
N ALA A 114 -3.11 5.59 9.48
CA ALA A 114 -3.09 4.13 9.42
C ALA A 114 -1.69 3.53 9.17
N LEU A 115 -0.87 4.18 8.35
CA LEU A 115 0.54 3.79 8.18
C LEU A 115 1.32 3.92 9.49
N ALA A 116 1.08 4.97 10.28
CA ALA A 116 1.69 5.13 11.60
C ALA A 116 1.30 3.98 12.55
N VAL A 117 0.02 3.59 12.58
CA VAL A 117 -0.44 2.42 13.35
C VAL A 117 0.29 1.16 12.89
N ARG A 118 0.29 0.84 11.59
CA ARG A 118 0.96 -0.37 11.08
C ARG A 118 2.46 -0.38 11.34
N GLN A 119 3.11 0.77 11.22
CA GLN A 119 4.53 0.90 11.54
C GLN A 119 4.80 0.65 13.02
N SER A 120 3.94 1.12 13.92
CA SER A 120 4.07 0.90 15.36
C SER A 120 3.92 -0.57 15.79
N LEU A 121 3.27 -1.39 14.96
CA LEU A 121 3.04 -2.81 15.19
C LEU A 121 4.06 -3.71 14.47
N THR A 122 4.77 -3.17 13.48
CA THR A 122 5.73 -3.92 12.66
C THR A 122 7.05 -4.13 13.38
N ILE A 123 7.56 -5.36 13.37
CA ILE A 123 8.91 -5.73 13.82
C ILE A 123 9.84 -5.82 12.61
N GLU A 124 9.42 -6.54 11.57
CA GLU A 124 10.20 -6.79 10.36
C GLU A 124 9.26 -6.77 9.15
N THR A 125 9.76 -6.34 7.98
CA THR A 125 9.01 -6.48 6.72
C THR A 125 9.92 -6.81 5.56
N LYS A 126 9.41 -7.62 4.63
CA LYS A 126 10.07 -7.98 3.37
C LYS A 126 9.07 -7.87 2.23
N VAL A 127 9.52 -7.40 1.07
CA VAL A 127 8.72 -7.40 -0.16
C VAL A 127 9.39 -8.30 -1.20
N THR A 128 8.56 -9.09 -1.89
CA THR A 128 8.96 -9.94 -3.01
C THR A 128 8.10 -9.59 -4.22
N PHE A 129 8.72 -9.54 -5.40
CA PHE A 129 8.05 -9.24 -6.67
C PHE A 129 7.86 -10.54 -7.46
N LEU A 130 6.66 -10.72 -7.99
CA LEU A 130 6.26 -11.85 -8.79
C LEU A 130 5.72 -11.37 -10.14
N LYS A 131 5.91 -12.20 -11.17
CA LYS A 131 5.31 -12.05 -12.51
C LYS A 131 4.55 -13.32 -12.84
N GLY A 132 3.45 -13.21 -13.57
CA GLY A 132 2.64 -14.35 -13.98
C GLY A 132 1.22 -13.97 -14.37
N ALA A 133 0.40 -14.97 -14.70
CA ALA A 133 -1.01 -14.77 -15.02
C ALA A 133 -1.77 -14.25 -13.78
N THR A 134 -2.58 -13.23 -13.99
CA THR A 134 -3.37 -12.56 -12.95
C THR A 134 -4.85 -12.61 -13.30
N GLY A 135 -5.72 -12.50 -12.29
CA GLY A 135 -7.17 -12.51 -12.50
C GLY A 135 -7.67 -11.27 -13.27
N PRO A 136 -8.94 -11.26 -13.68
CA PRO A 136 -9.55 -10.09 -14.34
C PRO A 136 -9.49 -8.84 -13.44
N LEU A 137 -9.79 -7.66 -14.01
CA LEU A 137 -9.77 -6.35 -13.34
C LEU A 137 -8.37 -5.95 -12.82
N GLY A 138 -7.45 -5.77 -13.75
CA GLY A 138 -6.08 -5.40 -13.46
C GLY A 138 -5.90 -4.03 -12.80
N PRO A 139 -4.73 -3.80 -12.19
CA PRO A 139 -4.33 -2.48 -11.72
C PRO A 139 -4.14 -1.52 -12.89
N VAL A 140 -4.28 -0.22 -12.63
CA VAL A 140 -4.12 0.85 -13.64
C VAL A 140 -3.09 1.84 -13.12
N PHE A 141 -2.14 2.25 -13.96
CA PHE A 141 -1.20 3.30 -13.59
C PHE A 141 -1.52 4.61 -14.31
N MET A 142 -1.88 5.62 -13.51
CA MET A 142 -2.15 6.98 -13.97
C MET A 142 -1.29 7.96 -13.14
N PRO A 143 -0.04 8.23 -13.55
CA PRO A 143 0.84 9.12 -12.81
C PRO A 143 0.26 10.54 -12.69
N GLY A 144 0.58 11.24 -11.60
CA GLY A 144 0.21 12.65 -11.43
C GLY A 144 0.89 13.53 -12.49
N THR A 145 0.22 14.59 -12.92
CA THR A 145 0.73 15.50 -13.97
C THR A 145 1.87 16.40 -13.51
N GLY A 146 2.04 16.58 -12.19
CA GLY A 146 3.03 17.49 -11.61
C GLY A 146 2.68 18.97 -11.79
N GLU A 147 1.47 19.28 -12.26
CA GLU A 147 0.97 20.65 -12.41
C GLU A 147 0.81 21.33 -11.05
N LYS A 148 1.02 22.65 -10.99
CA LYS A 148 0.78 23.45 -9.78
C LYS A 148 -0.58 24.12 -9.86
N PHE A 149 -1.40 23.92 -8.83
CA PHE A 149 -2.71 24.56 -8.71
C PHE A 149 -2.59 25.82 -7.85
N THR A 150 -3.11 26.93 -8.36
CA THR A 150 -3.30 28.16 -7.59
C THR A 150 -4.78 28.26 -7.20
N PRO A 151 -5.11 28.55 -5.93
CA PRO A 151 -6.48 28.87 -5.54
C PRO A 151 -7.03 30.00 -6.42
N ALA A 152 -8.32 29.92 -6.77
CA ALA A 152 -8.99 31.03 -7.41
C ALA A 152 -8.96 32.26 -6.48
N PRO A 153 -8.87 33.49 -7.03
CA PRO A 153 -8.83 34.72 -6.26
C PRO A 153 -10.10 34.94 -5.42
#